data_AF-A0A7J6QZM3-F1
#
_entry.id   AF-A0A7J6QZM3-F1
#
_cell.length_a   1.000
_cell.length_b   1.000
_cell.length_c   1.000
_cell.angle_alpha   90.00
_cell.angle_beta   90.00
_cell.angle_gamma   90.00
#
_symmetry.space_group_name_H-M   'P 1'
#
loop_
_entity.id
_entity.type
_entity.pdbx_description
1 polymer ?
#
loop_
_entity_poly.entity_id
_entity_poly.type
_entity_poly.pdbx_seq_one_letter_code
_entity_poly.pdbx_strand_id
1 'polypeptide(L)'
;AHIATLKSRVPFVHFFDGFRTSHEIQKINDMTTEQLELVAKIMAKEIDAHRERALNPNHPTVRGTAQSPDIYFQNVEAANSYYNAVPEHVLNSLEMVEAVTGRHYDLFDYEGDPEATHVFVIMGAGACTVSETISYLKTHEPRYKLGLLRVRLLRPWSVSHFLAALPATVQRICVFDHCKESGAIGEPLYVDVCASIQKSKRSDILVIGGRFGLASKNFSPGQVYAAVQNLVDTKVPKSPFTVGIDDDVTNLSLAVPCEIDVANPATTQCMFWGFGSDGTVGANKNAIKIIADNTDLYAQGFFLYDALKSGGVTVSHLRFGPKPIDSPYEITSGCEYVAVHKKEYVNTFDASLILGASKAGSIVVLNAPWLSLDEMETHLPPKFKRMVADKRLKLYVIDANRVAKQSGM
;
A
#
# COMPACT_ATOMS: atom_id res chain seq x y z
N ALA A 1 8.60 -0.76 17.00
CA ALA A 1 8.47 0.58 17.61
C ALA A 1 8.52 0.55 19.14
N HIS A 2 7.60 -0.11 19.84
CA HIS A 2 7.54 -0.12 21.32
C HIS A 2 8.82 -0.64 22.01
N ILE A 3 9.44 -1.68 21.47
CA ILE A 3 10.73 -2.20 21.96
C ILE A 3 11.83 -1.15 21.77
N ALA A 4 11.95 -0.61 20.55
CA ALA A 4 12.99 0.34 20.17
C ALA A 4 12.91 1.67 20.95
N THR A 5 11.71 2.20 21.25
CA THR A 5 11.56 3.43 22.05
C THR A 5 12.06 3.25 23.48
N LEU A 6 11.84 2.08 24.10
CA LEU A 6 12.33 1.79 25.44
C LEU A 6 13.86 1.64 25.46
N LYS A 7 14.44 0.99 24.44
CA LYS A 7 15.91 0.84 24.30
C LYS A 7 16.61 2.17 24.04
N SER A 8 16.13 2.92 23.05
CA SER A 8 16.78 4.15 22.58
C SER A 8 16.46 5.38 23.43
N ARG A 9 15.36 5.36 24.19
CA ARG A 9 14.79 6.51 24.89
C ARG A 9 14.39 7.68 23.97
N VAL A 10 14.25 7.41 22.67
CA VAL A 10 13.73 8.35 21.67
C VAL A 10 12.29 7.96 21.35
N PRO A 11 11.33 8.90 21.35
CA PRO A 11 9.94 8.58 21.01
C PRO A 11 9.82 8.17 19.53
N PHE A 12 8.93 7.21 19.26
CA PHE A 12 8.68 6.71 17.90
C PHE A 12 7.29 7.09 17.44
N VAL A 13 7.20 7.52 16.18
CA VAL A 13 5.95 7.56 15.42
C VAL A 13 5.92 6.31 14.55
N HIS A 14 5.03 5.38 14.88
CA HIS A 14 4.70 4.25 14.01
C HIS A 14 3.48 4.64 13.18
N PHE A 15 3.63 4.65 11.86
CA PHE A 15 2.57 5.05 10.94
C PHE A 15 2.42 4.01 9.83
N PHE A 16 1.24 4.02 9.23
CA PHE A 16 0.83 3.19 8.11
C PHE A 16 -0.26 3.96 7.34
N ASP A 17 -0.48 3.57 6.09
CA ASP A 17 -1.30 4.36 5.17
C ASP A 17 -2.77 4.36 5.61
N GLY A 18 -3.34 5.56 5.76
CA GLY A 18 -4.72 5.76 6.14
C GLY A 18 -5.68 5.18 5.10
N PHE A 19 -6.71 4.46 5.56
CA PHE A 19 -7.62 3.60 4.78
C PHE A 19 -6.93 2.44 4.07
N ARG A 20 -5.88 2.71 3.30
CA ARG A 20 -5.22 1.74 2.45
C ARG A 20 -4.64 0.57 3.22
N THR A 21 -4.12 0.83 4.42
CA THR A 21 -3.73 -0.19 5.40
C THR A 21 -4.69 -0.19 6.58
N SER A 22 -5.08 0.98 7.08
CA SER A 22 -5.85 1.06 8.34
C SER A 22 -7.27 0.48 8.28
N HIS A 23 -7.87 0.36 7.09
CA HIS A 23 -9.21 -0.19 6.88
C HIS A 23 -9.21 -1.41 5.95
N GLU A 24 -8.04 -1.86 5.53
CA GLU A 24 -7.92 -3.09 4.77
C GLU A 24 -8.04 -4.28 5.73
N ILE A 25 -8.89 -5.24 5.36
CA ILE A 25 -9.06 -6.48 6.09
C ILE A 25 -8.11 -7.50 5.50
N GLN A 26 -7.22 -8.06 6.31
CA GLN A 26 -6.35 -9.16 5.94
C GLN A 26 -6.36 -10.27 7.00
N LYS A 27 -6.16 -11.51 6.57
CA LYS A 27 -5.77 -12.62 7.47
C LYS A 27 -4.29 -12.44 7.85
N ILE A 28 -4.03 -12.10 9.10
CA ILE A 28 -2.67 -11.89 9.63
C ILE A 28 -2.31 -12.93 10.69
N ASN A 29 -1.00 -13.09 10.95
CA ASN A 29 -0.50 -13.86 12.08
C ASN A 29 -0.17 -12.91 13.24
N ASP A 30 -1.09 -12.81 14.20
CA ASP A 30 -0.93 -11.98 15.39
C ASP A 30 0.02 -12.65 16.40
N MET A 31 0.69 -11.84 17.23
CA MET A 31 1.52 -12.38 18.31
C MET A 31 0.63 -12.97 19.41
N THR A 32 0.98 -14.16 19.89
CA THR A 32 0.26 -14.76 21.02
C THR A 32 0.56 -14.02 22.32
N THR A 33 -0.31 -14.17 23.32
CA THR A 33 -0.10 -13.61 24.66
C THR A 33 1.24 -14.05 25.25
N GLU A 34 1.62 -15.32 25.08
CA GLU A 34 2.88 -15.88 25.57
C GLU A 34 4.10 -15.23 24.90
N GLN A 35 4.00 -14.98 23.59
CA GLN A 35 5.04 -14.26 22.84
C GLN A 35 5.19 -12.81 23.31
N LEU A 36 4.09 -12.13 23.60
CA LEU A 36 4.10 -10.77 24.16
C LEU A 36 4.69 -10.74 25.58
N GLU A 37 4.34 -11.70 26.43
CA GLU A 37 4.92 -11.84 27.76
C GLU A 37 6.42 -12.11 27.72
N LEU A 38 6.88 -12.93 26.77
CA LEU A 38 8.30 -13.18 26.56
C LEU A 38 9.05 -11.88 26.21
N VAL A 39 8.52 -11.09 25.27
CA VAL A 39 9.08 -9.77 24.93
C VAL A 39 9.12 -8.85 26.15
N ALA A 40 8.04 -8.80 26.94
CA ALA A 40 8.00 -7.98 28.15
C ALA A 40 9.06 -8.39 29.20
N LYS A 41 9.29 -9.69 29.38
CA LYS A 41 10.34 -10.22 30.28
C LYS A 41 11.74 -9.85 29.79
N ILE A 42 12.01 -9.96 28.49
CA ILE A 42 13.30 -9.58 27.91
C ILE A 42 13.55 -8.08 28.11
N MET A 43 12.51 -7.26 28.04
CA MET A 43 12.57 -5.80 28.17
C MET A 43 12.50 -5.27 29.61
N ALA A 44 12.54 -6.15 30.62
CA ALA A 44 12.35 -5.76 32.02
C ALA A 44 13.34 -4.68 32.47
N LYS A 45 14.61 -4.81 32.10
CA LYS A 45 15.67 -3.85 32.47
C LYS A 45 15.40 -2.45 31.90
N GLU A 46 15.02 -2.35 30.63
CA GLU A 46 14.71 -1.09 29.98
C GLU A 46 13.45 -0.44 30.56
N ILE A 47 12.45 -1.26 30.92
CA ILE A 47 11.22 -0.80 31.59
C ILE A 47 11.53 -0.26 32.98
N ASP A 48 12.30 -0.99 33.79
CA ASP A 48 12.68 -0.57 35.14
C ASP A 48 13.53 0.70 35.11
N ALA A 49 14.50 0.78 34.18
CA ALA A 49 15.27 2.01 34.00
C ALA A 49 14.39 3.20 33.61
N HIS A 50 13.33 3.00 32.82
CA HIS A 50 12.36 4.05 32.53
C HIS A 50 11.61 4.51 33.79
N ARG A 51 11.18 3.56 34.63
CA ARG A 51 10.48 3.85 35.90
C ARG A 51 11.37 4.59 36.89
N GLU A 52 12.65 4.25 36.98
CA GLU A 52 13.62 4.94 37.86
C GLU A 52 13.77 6.44 37.52
N ARG A 53 13.53 6.82 36.26
CA ARG A 53 13.57 8.23 35.81
C ARG A 53 12.22 8.96 35.93
N ALA A 54 11.20 8.31 36.49
CA ALA A 54 9.91 8.95 36.71
C ALA A 54 10.01 10.09 37.74
N LEU A 55 9.09 11.05 37.67
CA LEU A 55 8.97 12.05 38.72
C LEU A 55 8.47 11.35 39.98
N ASN A 56 9.25 11.42 41.05
CA ASN A 56 8.91 10.82 42.34
C ASN A 56 9.45 11.70 43.47
N PRO A 57 8.63 12.08 44.47
CA PRO A 57 9.10 12.87 45.61
C PRO A 57 10.17 12.17 46.45
N ASN A 58 10.26 10.84 46.41
CA ASN A 58 11.27 10.07 47.14
C ASN A 58 12.64 10.05 46.45
N HIS A 59 12.72 10.45 45.18
CA HIS A 59 13.97 10.65 44.43
C HIS A 59 13.79 11.79 43.40
N PRO A 60 13.68 13.05 43.88
CA PRO A 60 13.20 14.17 43.08
C PRO A 60 14.22 14.58 42.00
N THR A 61 13.69 15.03 40.86
CA THR A 61 14.47 15.60 39.75
C THR A 61 13.78 16.85 39.21
N VAL A 62 14.55 17.82 38.73
CA VAL A 62 14.04 19.01 38.02
C VAL A 62 14.22 18.79 36.51
N ARG A 63 13.16 19.03 35.72
CA ARG A 63 13.15 18.91 34.26
C ARG A 63 12.41 20.10 33.66
N GLY A 64 12.73 20.45 32.41
CA GLY A 64 12.09 21.59 31.71
C GLY A 64 12.53 22.94 32.25
N THR A 65 13.81 23.10 32.59
CA THR A 65 14.34 24.38 33.06
C THR A 65 14.39 25.43 31.95
N ALA A 66 14.29 26.71 32.33
CA ALA A 66 14.61 27.81 31.43
C ALA A 66 16.14 27.93 31.30
N GLN A 67 16.64 28.03 30.08
CA GLN A 67 18.07 28.04 29.79
C GLN A 67 18.41 29.21 28.87
N SER A 68 19.55 29.86 29.13
CA SER A 68 20.06 30.96 28.33
C SER A 68 20.96 30.45 27.18
N PRO A 69 21.31 31.31 26.19
CA PRO A 69 22.14 30.90 25.05
C PRO A 69 23.53 30.38 25.41
N ASP A 70 24.02 30.65 26.62
CA ASP A 70 25.32 30.21 27.14
C ASP A 70 25.43 28.70 27.32
N ILE A 71 24.31 27.99 27.56
CA ILE A 71 24.29 26.52 27.77
C ILE A 71 23.26 25.77 26.91
N TYR A 72 22.26 26.48 26.35
CA TYR A 72 21.15 25.81 25.67
C TYR A 72 21.62 24.97 24.47
N PHE A 73 22.54 25.49 23.65
CA PHE A 73 23.02 24.78 22.47
C PHE A 73 23.73 23.47 22.85
N GLN A 74 24.60 23.51 23.86
CA GLN A 74 25.31 22.33 24.36
C GLN A 74 24.35 21.26 24.88
N ASN A 75 23.27 21.67 25.55
CA ASN A 75 22.26 20.75 26.07
C ASN A 75 21.40 20.11 24.97
N VAL A 76 21.15 20.81 23.85
CA VAL A 76 20.49 20.24 22.67
C VAL A 76 21.39 19.17 22.02
N GLU A 77 22.67 19.47 21.81
CA GLU A 77 23.64 18.54 21.20
C GLU A 77 23.96 17.32 22.10
N ALA A 78 23.77 17.43 23.42
CA ALA A 78 23.96 16.32 24.35
C ALA A 78 23.03 15.11 24.05
N ALA A 79 21.92 15.32 23.33
CA ALA A 79 21.02 14.26 22.91
C ALA A 79 21.52 13.47 21.69
N ASN A 80 22.56 13.94 20.97
CA ASN A 80 23.01 13.32 19.72
C ASN A 80 23.39 11.85 19.87
N SER A 81 23.99 11.46 21.00
CA SER A 81 24.37 10.07 21.27
C SER A 81 23.16 9.12 21.29
N TYR A 82 22.00 9.60 21.77
CA TYR A 82 20.76 8.82 21.75
C TYR A 82 20.27 8.61 20.32
N TYR A 83 20.20 9.68 19.51
CA TYR A 83 19.76 9.60 18.11
C TYR A 83 20.69 8.77 17.24
N ASN A 84 22.01 8.90 17.42
CA ASN A 84 23.01 8.13 16.68
C ASN A 84 22.89 6.61 16.96
N ALA A 85 22.43 6.22 18.15
CA ALA A 85 22.24 4.82 18.52
C ALA A 85 20.88 4.24 18.07
N VAL A 86 19.92 5.07 17.66
CA VAL A 86 18.57 4.61 17.28
C VAL A 86 18.59 3.55 16.17
N PRO A 87 19.33 3.70 15.05
CA PRO A 87 19.35 2.69 13.99
C PRO A 87 19.68 1.28 14.51
N GLU A 88 20.75 1.17 15.30
CA GLU A 88 21.16 -0.09 15.93
C GLU A 88 20.11 -0.62 16.91
N HIS A 89 19.51 0.25 17.72
CA HIS A 89 18.43 -0.16 18.62
C HIS A 89 17.20 -0.68 17.87
N VAL A 90 16.91 -0.13 16.68
CA VAL A 90 15.83 -0.61 15.83
C VAL A 90 16.19 -1.98 15.24
N LEU A 91 17.39 -2.16 14.69
CA LEU A 91 17.86 -3.46 14.18
C LEU A 91 17.77 -4.57 15.23
N ASN A 92 18.37 -4.33 16.42
CA ASN A 92 18.28 -5.26 17.55
C ASN A 92 16.82 -5.55 17.98
N SER A 93 15.91 -4.60 17.77
CA SER A 93 14.49 -4.81 18.06
C SER A 93 13.79 -5.65 16.98
N LEU A 94 14.20 -5.51 15.72
CA LEU A 94 13.68 -6.29 14.59
C LEU A 94 14.17 -7.74 14.67
N GLU A 95 15.43 -7.98 15.03
CA GLU A 95 15.98 -9.32 15.31
C GLU A 95 15.20 -10.04 16.41
N MET A 96 14.80 -9.32 17.46
CA MET A 96 13.95 -9.88 18.52
C MET A 96 12.57 -10.28 17.99
N VAL A 97 11.97 -9.44 17.13
CA VAL A 97 10.68 -9.75 16.50
C VAL A 97 10.82 -10.96 15.58
N GLU A 98 11.91 -11.07 14.82
CA GLU A 98 12.21 -12.22 13.99
C GLU A 98 12.34 -13.51 14.82
N ALA A 99 13.08 -13.48 15.92
CA ALA A 99 13.26 -14.64 16.78
C ALA A 99 11.93 -15.19 17.35
N VAL A 100 10.94 -14.32 17.53
CA VAL A 100 9.62 -14.70 18.05
C VAL A 100 8.64 -15.07 16.94
N THR A 101 8.72 -14.41 15.78
CA THR A 101 7.68 -14.46 14.74
C THR A 101 8.11 -15.15 13.45
N GLY A 102 9.41 -15.39 13.27
CA GLY A 102 10.04 -15.88 12.04
C GLY A 102 10.10 -14.86 10.90
N ARG A 103 9.70 -13.60 11.13
CA ARG A 103 9.67 -12.55 10.09
C ARG A 103 10.85 -11.60 10.24
N HIS A 104 11.72 -11.63 9.24
CA HIS A 104 12.88 -10.73 9.14
C HIS A 104 12.49 -9.36 8.58
N TYR A 105 13.11 -8.31 9.11
CA TYR A 105 13.00 -6.94 8.63
C TYR A 105 14.32 -6.20 8.87
N ASP A 106 14.66 -5.28 7.97
CA ASP A 106 15.78 -4.35 8.12
C ASP A 106 15.27 -2.88 8.19
N LEU A 107 16.16 -1.90 8.37
CA LEU A 107 15.86 -0.47 8.25
C LEU A 107 15.46 -0.11 6.82
N PHE A 108 16.09 -0.79 5.85
CA PHE A 108 15.89 -0.66 4.42
C PHE A 108 15.86 -2.04 3.78
N ASP A 109 14.67 -2.56 3.49
CA ASP A 109 14.53 -3.91 2.89
C ASP A 109 14.75 -3.84 1.38
N TYR A 110 15.78 -4.51 0.87
CA TYR A 110 15.98 -4.68 -0.57
C TYR A 110 15.30 -5.94 -1.11
N GLU A 111 14.71 -5.84 -2.29
CA GLU A 111 14.20 -6.97 -3.06
C GLU A 111 14.38 -6.76 -4.57
N GLY A 112 14.32 -7.84 -5.34
CA GLY A 112 14.40 -7.81 -6.80
C GLY A 112 15.69 -8.46 -7.32
N ASP A 113 16.22 -7.94 -8.42
CA ASP A 113 17.44 -8.46 -9.04
C ASP A 113 18.68 -8.07 -8.22
N PRO A 114 19.53 -9.00 -7.75
CA PRO A 114 20.79 -8.66 -7.07
C PRO A 114 21.73 -7.80 -7.92
N GLU A 115 21.58 -7.82 -9.25
CA GLU A 115 22.31 -7.00 -10.21
C GLU A 115 21.43 -5.88 -10.81
N ALA A 116 20.41 -5.42 -10.09
CA ALA A 116 19.54 -4.35 -10.56
C ALA A 116 20.34 -3.11 -10.98
N THR A 117 20.02 -2.57 -12.16
CA THR A 117 20.56 -1.28 -12.61
C THR A 117 19.59 -0.14 -12.32
N HIS A 118 18.32 -0.45 -12.06
CA HIS A 118 17.26 0.49 -11.76
C HIS A 118 16.58 0.10 -10.44
N VAL A 119 16.52 1.01 -9.48
CA VAL A 119 15.93 0.74 -8.17
C VAL A 119 14.83 1.74 -7.84
N PHE A 120 13.73 1.24 -7.29
CA PHE A 120 12.66 2.06 -6.73
C PHE A 120 12.86 2.20 -5.24
N VAL A 121 12.72 3.41 -4.71
CA VAL A 121 12.75 3.70 -3.27
C VAL A 121 11.40 4.24 -2.86
N ILE A 122 10.75 3.58 -1.91
CA ILE A 122 9.38 3.90 -1.49
C ILE A 122 9.14 3.44 -0.05
N MET A 123 8.11 4.00 0.56
CA MET A 123 7.65 3.67 1.90
C MET A 123 6.13 3.41 1.91
N GLY A 124 5.63 2.74 2.94
CA GLY A 124 4.20 2.49 3.10
C GLY A 124 3.67 1.35 2.22
N ALA A 125 2.35 1.31 2.02
CA ALA A 125 1.68 0.21 1.33
C ALA A 125 2.02 0.16 -0.16
N GLY A 126 2.33 1.30 -0.79
CA GLY A 126 2.76 1.36 -2.19
C GLY A 126 3.98 0.50 -2.50
N ALA A 127 4.82 0.21 -1.49
CA ALA A 127 5.95 -0.70 -1.63
C ALA A 127 5.52 -2.11 -2.06
N CYS A 128 4.38 -2.61 -1.56
CA CYS A 128 3.87 -3.93 -1.94
C CYS A 128 3.42 -3.95 -3.41
N THR A 129 2.78 -2.89 -3.90
CA THR A 129 2.43 -2.76 -5.32
C THR A 129 3.66 -2.78 -6.22
N VAL A 130 4.73 -2.05 -5.83
CA VAL A 130 6.00 -2.06 -6.56
C VAL A 130 6.62 -3.46 -6.55
N SER A 131 6.59 -4.14 -5.41
CA SER A 131 7.08 -5.51 -5.23
C SER A 131 6.41 -6.50 -6.20
N GLU A 132 5.07 -6.56 -6.19
CA GLU A 132 4.31 -7.46 -7.06
C GLU A 132 4.57 -7.14 -8.55
N THR A 133 4.66 -5.85 -8.88
CA THR A 133 4.92 -5.41 -10.27
C THR A 133 6.33 -5.80 -10.72
N ILE A 134 7.36 -5.60 -9.91
CA ILE A 134 8.73 -6.01 -10.24
C ILE A 134 8.82 -7.53 -10.40
N SER A 135 8.17 -8.29 -9.51
CA SER A 135 8.12 -9.76 -9.59
C SER A 135 7.47 -10.23 -10.88
N TYR A 136 6.35 -9.61 -11.27
CA TYR A 136 5.69 -9.86 -12.55
C TYR A 136 6.61 -9.53 -13.75
N LEU A 137 7.20 -8.35 -13.76
CA LEU A 137 8.05 -7.88 -14.86
C LEU A 137 9.34 -8.70 -15.01
N LYS A 138 9.90 -9.22 -13.91
CA LYS A 138 11.05 -10.12 -13.95
C LYS A 138 10.81 -11.34 -14.83
N THR A 139 9.56 -11.81 -14.90
CA THR A 139 9.19 -12.99 -15.71
C THR A 139 8.69 -12.62 -17.11
N HIS A 140 8.02 -11.49 -17.27
CA HIS A 140 7.38 -11.09 -18.54
C HIS A 140 8.25 -10.16 -19.41
N GLU A 141 9.11 -9.38 -18.77
CA GLU A 141 9.98 -8.37 -19.38
C GLU A 141 11.41 -8.46 -18.78
N PRO A 142 12.12 -9.59 -18.96
CA PRO A 142 13.40 -9.88 -18.29
C PRO A 142 14.54 -8.90 -18.63
N ARG A 143 14.32 -8.02 -19.63
CA ARG A 143 15.21 -6.90 -19.94
C ARG A 143 15.29 -5.86 -18.83
N TYR A 144 14.25 -5.77 -17.99
CA TYR A 144 14.22 -4.83 -16.88
C TYR A 144 14.95 -5.42 -15.66
N LYS A 145 16.18 -4.95 -15.43
CA LYS A 145 16.93 -5.22 -14.19
C LYS A 145 16.48 -4.29 -13.07
N LEU A 146 15.42 -4.69 -12.36
CA LEU A 146 14.72 -3.88 -11.36
C LEU A 146 14.98 -4.36 -9.93
N GLY A 147 15.05 -3.40 -9.01
CA GLY A 147 15.00 -3.63 -7.57
C GLY A 147 14.04 -2.68 -6.88
N LEU A 148 13.62 -3.04 -5.67
CA LEU A 148 12.90 -2.19 -4.75
C LEU A 148 13.66 -2.12 -3.43
N LEU A 149 13.76 -0.91 -2.87
CA LEU A 149 14.24 -0.66 -1.53
C LEU A 149 13.10 -0.04 -0.72
N ARG A 150 12.58 -0.80 0.24
CA ARG A 150 11.47 -0.40 1.12
C ARG A 150 12.03 0.28 2.35
N VAL A 151 11.64 1.53 2.58
CA VAL A 151 12.07 2.29 3.77
C VAL A 151 11.22 1.89 4.97
N ARG A 152 11.84 1.37 6.03
CA ARG A 152 11.17 1.04 7.31
C ARG A 152 11.44 2.08 8.39
N LEU A 153 12.69 2.53 8.50
CA LEU A 153 13.09 3.59 9.42
C LEU A 153 13.36 4.89 8.65
N LEU A 154 12.34 5.74 8.53
CA LEU A 154 12.51 7.05 7.90
C LEU A 154 13.37 7.99 8.76
N ARG A 155 13.17 7.99 10.09
CA ARG A 155 13.91 8.85 11.01
C ARG A 155 14.33 8.09 12.29
N PRO A 156 15.59 8.28 12.74
CA PRO A 156 16.67 9.00 12.06
C PRO A 156 17.13 8.24 10.80
N TRP A 157 17.45 9.00 9.73
CA TRP A 157 17.87 8.43 8.46
C TRP A 157 19.31 7.93 8.53
N SER A 158 19.52 6.63 8.36
CA SER A 158 20.85 6.03 8.40
C SER A 158 21.44 5.87 7.00
N VAL A 159 22.32 6.81 6.61
CA VAL A 159 22.98 6.81 5.29
C VAL A 159 23.78 5.52 5.06
N SER A 160 24.47 5.00 6.08
CA SER A 160 25.28 3.78 5.93
C SER A 160 24.42 2.56 5.61
N HIS A 161 23.31 2.36 6.33
CA HIS A 161 22.40 1.24 6.10
C HIS A 161 21.67 1.37 4.75
N PHE A 162 21.25 2.59 4.39
CA PHE A 162 20.64 2.84 3.07
C PHE A 162 21.59 2.47 1.93
N LEU A 163 22.84 2.93 1.99
CA LEU A 163 23.83 2.64 0.95
C LEU A 163 24.24 1.16 0.92
N ALA A 164 24.29 0.49 2.08
CA ALA A 164 24.60 -0.93 2.17
C ALA A 164 23.50 -1.81 1.55
N ALA A 165 22.24 -1.38 1.62
CA ALA A 165 21.10 -2.08 1.02
C ALA A 165 21.02 -1.90 -0.51
N LEU A 166 21.73 -0.94 -1.11
CA LEU A 166 21.71 -0.72 -2.55
C LEU A 166 22.71 -1.65 -3.28
N PRO A 167 22.29 -2.32 -4.37
CA PRO A 167 23.23 -3.04 -5.23
C PRO A 167 24.31 -2.12 -5.81
N ALA A 168 25.53 -2.63 -5.92
CA ALA A 168 26.64 -1.86 -6.50
C ALA A 168 26.41 -1.48 -7.98
N THR A 169 25.57 -2.24 -8.68
CA THR A 169 25.22 -2.09 -10.11
C THR A 169 24.22 -0.99 -10.41
N VAL A 170 23.62 -0.36 -9.38
CA VAL A 170 22.59 0.67 -9.58
C VAL A 170 23.15 1.85 -10.37
N GLN A 171 22.37 2.28 -11.36
CA GLN A 171 22.66 3.43 -12.22
C GLN A 171 21.55 4.48 -12.16
N ARG A 172 20.30 4.07 -11.90
CA ARG A 172 19.15 4.98 -11.80
C ARG A 172 18.25 4.60 -10.62
N ILE A 173 17.76 5.60 -9.91
CA ILE A 173 16.86 5.45 -8.78
C ILE A 173 15.59 6.26 -9.04
N CYS A 174 14.42 5.66 -8.84
CA CYS A 174 13.14 6.36 -8.81
C CYS A 174 12.61 6.39 -7.37
N VAL A 175 12.42 7.58 -6.82
CA VAL A 175 11.91 7.77 -5.47
C VAL A 175 10.43 8.15 -5.54
N PHE A 176 9.60 7.42 -4.81
CA PHE A 176 8.17 7.69 -4.69
C PHE A 176 7.84 8.31 -3.34
N ASP A 177 7.31 9.52 -3.38
CA ASP A 177 6.83 10.25 -2.21
C ASP A 177 5.29 10.29 -2.18
N HIS A 178 4.73 9.96 -1.01
CA HIS A 178 3.29 10.01 -0.75
C HIS A 178 2.89 11.34 -0.09
N CYS A 179 3.47 12.45 -0.56
CA CYS A 179 3.19 13.79 -0.07
C CYS A 179 3.43 14.83 -1.18
N LYS A 180 3.18 16.10 -0.88
CA LYS A 180 3.50 17.22 -1.76
C LYS A 180 3.95 18.42 -0.93
N GLU A 181 5.19 18.86 -1.13
CA GLU A 181 5.72 20.07 -0.54
C GLU A 181 5.79 21.18 -1.60
N SER A 182 4.78 22.06 -1.63
CA SER A 182 4.69 23.12 -2.62
C SER A 182 5.83 24.13 -2.47
N GLY A 183 6.66 24.27 -3.52
CA GLY A 183 7.81 25.19 -3.55
C GLY A 183 9.12 24.58 -3.04
N ALA A 184 9.10 23.34 -2.55
CA ALA A 184 10.33 22.61 -2.23
C ALA A 184 11.08 22.20 -3.51
N ILE A 185 12.39 21.99 -3.39
CA ILE A 185 13.24 21.50 -4.48
C ILE A 185 12.94 20.04 -4.86
N GLY A 186 12.24 19.31 -4.00
CA GLY A 186 11.79 17.94 -4.16
C GLY A 186 11.14 17.47 -2.86
N GLU A 187 10.43 16.35 -2.92
CA GLU A 187 9.76 15.78 -1.75
C GLU A 187 10.76 15.17 -0.74
N PRO A 188 10.37 14.98 0.54
CA PRO A 188 11.30 14.66 1.62
C PRO A 188 12.12 13.38 1.39
N LEU A 189 11.51 12.28 0.96
CA LEU A 189 12.23 11.03 0.75
C LEU A 189 13.19 11.17 -0.44
N TYR A 190 12.75 11.81 -1.53
CA TYR A 190 13.61 12.13 -2.66
C TYR A 190 14.85 12.95 -2.25
N VAL A 191 14.68 13.96 -1.39
CA VAL A 191 15.78 14.79 -0.89
C VAL A 191 16.76 13.98 -0.04
N ASP A 192 16.26 13.11 0.86
CA ASP A 192 17.11 12.25 1.69
C ASP A 192 17.94 11.27 0.85
N VAL A 193 17.33 10.69 -0.20
CA VAL A 193 18.02 9.80 -1.15
C VAL A 193 19.09 10.58 -1.92
N CYS A 194 18.76 11.75 -2.47
CA CYS A 194 19.74 12.60 -3.16
C CYS A 194 20.94 12.93 -2.26
N ALA A 195 20.70 13.35 -1.02
CA ALA A 195 21.76 13.66 -0.06
C ALA A 195 22.61 12.43 0.29
N SER A 196 22.00 11.24 0.33
CA SER A 196 22.71 9.98 0.60
C SER A 196 23.61 9.57 -0.56
N ILE A 197 23.14 9.70 -1.80
CA ILE A 197 23.93 9.43 -3.01
C ILE A 197 25.07 10.45 -3.15
N GLN A 198 24.84 11.72 -2.82
CA GLN A 198 25.90 12.72 -2.78
C GLN A 198 27.02 12.32 -1.79
N LYS A 199 26.65 11.80 -0.60
CA LYS A 199 27.60 11.33 0.42
C LYS A 199 28.35 10.06 0.00
N SER A 200 27.76 9.21 -0.84
CA SER A 200 28.38 7.96 -1.30
C SER A 200 29.46 8.15 -2.38
N LYS A 201 29.59 9.37 -2.93
CA LYS A 201 30.44 9.69 -4.09
C LYS A 201 30.04 8.96 -5.39
N ARG A 202 28.87 8.31 -5.43
CA ARG A 202 28.27 7.71 -6.64
C ARG A 202 27.43 8.75 -7.40
N SER A 203 28.04 9.88 -7.74
CA SER A 203 27.36 10.96 -8.48
C SER A 203 26.98 10.57 -9.92
N ASP A 204 27.38 9.37 -10.37
CA ASP A 204 26.96 8.73 -11.61
C ASP A 204 25.50 8.23 -11.57
N ILE A 205 24.93 8.04 -10.37
CA ILE A 205 23.57 7.54 -10.21
C ILE A 205 22.57 8.67 -10.46
N LEU A 206 21.69 8.48 -11.45
CA LEU A 206 20.57 9.38 -11.71
C LEU A 206 19.45 9.13 -10.70
N VAL A 207 19.02 10.13 -9.95
CA VAL A 207 17.87 10.04 -9.05
C VAL A 207 16.71 10.87 -9.61
N ILE A 208 15.51 10.27 -9.71
CA ILE A 208 14.28 10.96 -10.11
C ILE A 208 13.22 10.87 -9.00
N GLY A 209 12.36 11.88 -8.93
CA GLY A 209 11.30 11.98 -7.92
C GLY A 209 9.91 11.90 -8.54
N GLY A 210 9.04 11.09 -7.94
CA GLY A 210 7.65 10.90 -8.34
C GLY A 210 6.70 11.02 -7.16
N ARG A 211 5.57 11.69 -7.36
CA ARG A 211 4.47 11.72 -6.37
C ARG A 211 3.37 10.74 -6.74
N PHE A 212 2.83 10.07 -5.73
CA PHE A 212 1.71 9.13 -5.90
C PHE A 212 0.72 9.21 -4.74
N GLY A 213 -0.45 8.60 -4.90
CA GLY A 213 -1.31 8.18 -3.80
C GLY A 213 -2.02 9.26 -2.99
N LEU A 214 -1.83 10.56 -3.24
CA LEU A 214 -2.38 11.64 -2.40
C LEU A 214 -3.88 11.47 -2.14
N ALA A 215 -4.28 11.60 -0.87
CA ALA A 215 -5.66 11.38 -0.41
C ALA A 215 -6.23 10.00 -0.82
N SER A 216 -5.41 8.95 -0.69
CA SER A 216 -5.77 7.58 -1.03
C SER A 216 -6.10 7.35 -2.50
N LYS A 217 -5.60 8.20 -3.41
CA LYS A 217 -5.66 7.96 -4.86
C LYS A 217 -5.05 6.59 -5.15
N ASN A 218 -5.71 5.78 -5.99
CA ASN A 218 -5.23 4.45 -6.31
C ASN A 218 -3.81 4.48 -6.93
N PHE A 219 -2.96 3.56 -6.50
CA PHE A 219 -1.63 3.32 -7.03
C PHE A 219 -1.57 1.89 -7.57
N SER A 220 -1.82 1.73 -8.87
CA SER A 220 -1.98 0.41 -9.51
C SER A 220 -0.65 -0.14 -10.06
N PRO A 221 -0.58 -1.45 -10.34
CA PRO A 221 0.54 -2.04 -11.08
C PRO A 221 0.78 -1.38 -12.46
N GLY A 222 -0.29 -0.96 -13.17
CA GLY A 222 -0.14 -0.21 -14.42
C GLY A 222 0.58 1.13 -14.24
N GLN A 223 0.33 1.80 -13.11
CA GLN A 223 1.03 3.04 -12.76
C GLN A 223 2.51 2.81 -12.40
N VAL A 224 2.81 1.73 -11.68
CA VAL A 224 4.21 1.32 -11.45
C VAL A 224 4.90 1.00 -12.78
N TYR A 225 4.21 0.30 -13.68
CA TYR A 225 4.73 -0.02 -15.01
C TYR A 225 5.05 1.24 -15.84
N ALA A 226 4.19 2.26 -15.79
CA ALA A 226 4.48 3.55 -16.42
C ALA A 226 5.76 4.21 -15.85
N ALA A 227 5.98 4.11 -14.54
CA ALA A 227 7.21 4.61 -13.92
C ALA A 227 8.44 3.77 -14.28
N VAL A 228 8.31 2.45 -14.46
CA VAL A 228 9.37 1.58 -15.00
C VAL A 228 9.75 2.05 -16.41
N GLN A 229 8.78 2.27 -17.29
CA GLN A 229 9.07 2.76 -18.65
C GLN A 229 9.73 4.14 -18.62
N ASN A 230 9.25 5.06 -17.76
CA ASN A 230 9.89 6.36 -17.59
C ASN A 230 11.35 6.21 -17.14
N LEU A 231 11.63 5.35 -16.16
CA LEU A 231 12.97 5.18 -15.59
C LEU A 231 13.95 4.46 -16.53
N VAL A 232 13.47 3.42 -17.23
CA VAL A 232 14.32 2.50 -18.00
C VAL A 232 14.37 2.86 -19.49
N ASP A 233 13.21 3.11 -20.11
CA ASP A 233 13.11 3.22 -21.57
C ASP A 233 13.40 4.62 -22.11
N THR A 234 13.42 5.62 -21.22
CA THR A 234 13.70 7.00 -21.63
C THR A 234 15.18 7.36 -21.41
N LYS A 235 15.72 8.16 -22.34
CA LYS A 235 17.08 8.72 -22.21
C LYS A 235 17.14 9.81 -21.14
N VAL A 236 16.08 10.63 -21.08
CA VAL A 236 15.90 11.69 -20.09
C VAL A 236 14.57 11.44 -19.40
N PRO A 237 14.58 10.70 -18.27
CA PRO A 237 13.36 10.43 -17.51
C PRO A 237 12.72 11.72 -17.01
N LYS A 238 11.40 11.75 -17.05
CA LYS A 238 10.61 12.85 -16.51
C LYS A 238 10.83 12.93 -15.00
N SER A 239 11.25 14.09 -14.51
CA SER A 239 11.46 14.38 -13.09
C SER A 239 11.33 15.90 -12.84
N PRO A 240 10.57 16.35 -11.83
CA PRO A 240 9.64 15.53 -11.04
C PRO A 240 8.47 15.05 -11.90
N PHE A 241 7.79 13.99 -11.45
CA PHE A 241 6.57 13.52 -12.11
C PHE A 241 5.44 13.23 -11.11
N THR A 242 4.22 13.04 -11.63
CA THR A 242 3.07 12.51 -10.88
C THR A 242 2.56 11.26 -11.56
N VAL A 243 1.93 10.35 -10.80
CA VAL A 243 1.28 9.17 -11.37
C VAL A 243 -0.09 8.95 -10.73
N GLY A 244 -1.06 8.48 -11.52
CA GLY A 244 -2.44 8.27 -11.10
C GLY A 244 -3.38 9.45 -11.35
N ILE A 245 -2.92 10.50 -12.03
CA ILE A 245 -3.74 11.64 -12.48
C ILE A 245 -3.45 11.97 -13.94
N ASP A 246 -4.38 12.68 -14.58
CA ASP A 246 -4.08 13.48 -15.77
C ASP A 246 -3.78 14.92 -15.32
N ASP A 247 -2.70 15.49 -15.81
CA ASP A 247 -2.21 16.83 -15.46
C ASP A 247 -1.92 17.55 -16.76
N ASP A 248 -2.98 18.08 -17.36
CA ASP A 248 -3.00 18.82 -18.61
C ASP A 248 -2.51 20.27 -18.46
N VAL A 249 -2.21 20.71 -17.23
CA VAL A 249 -1.74 22.06 -16.93
C VAL A 249 -0.22 22.11 -16.85
N THR A 250 0.38 21.36 -15.91
CA THR A 250 1.83 21.35 -15.73
C THR A 250 2.52 20.21 -16.45
N ASN A 251 1.74 19.30 -17.04
CA ASN A 251 2.25 18.16 -17.81
C ASN A 251 3.27 17.37 -17.00
N LEU A 252 3.05 17.14 -15.70
CA LEU A 252 3.91 16.33 -14.83
C LEU A 252 3.47 14.86 -14.79
N SER A 253 2.22 14.55 -15.14
CA SER A 253 1.69 13.19 -15.09
C SER A 253 2.39 12.24 -16.05
N LEU A 254 2.57 10.99 -15.62
CA LEU A 254 2.92 9.88 -16.52
C LEU A 254 1.66 9.27 -17.12
N ALA A 255 1.69 9.05 -18.43
CA ALA A 255 0.65 8.29 -19.11
C ALA A 255 0.72 6.82 -18.68
N VAL A 256 -0.42 6.24 -18.29
CA VAL A 256 -0.52 4.82 -17.94
C VAL A 256 -0.87 4.06 -19.23
N PRO A 257 0.06 3.24 -19.79
CA PRO A 257 -0.14 2.61 -21.09
C PRO A 257 -1.23 1.55 -21.05
N CYS A 258 -1.25 0.76 -19.97
CA CYS A 258 -2.22 -0.30 -19.71
C CYS A 258 -2.22 -0.65 -18.22
N GLU A 259 -3.32 -1.26 -17.78
CA GLU A 259 -3.36 -1.98 -16.51
C GLU A 259 -2.85 -3.41 -16.72
N ILE A 260 -2.04 -3.90 -15.78
CA ILE A 260 -1.46 -5.24 -15.81
C ILE A 260 -1.91 -6.04 -14.58
N ASP A 261 -2.27 -7.30 -14.80
CA ASP A 261 -2.67 -8.21 -13.73
C ASP A 261 -1.44 -8.92 -13.16
N VAL A 262 -0.93 -8.38 -12.06
CA VAL A 262 0.25 -8.90 -11.35
C VAL A 262 -0.12 -9.82 -10.20
N ALA A 263 -1.42 -9.97 -9.91
CA ALA A 263 -1.88 -10.86 -8.87
C ALA A 263 -1.51 -12.31 -9.22
N ASN A 264 -1.30 -13.14 -8.19
CA ASN A 264 -1.06 -14.56 -8.41
C ASN A 264 -2.22 -15.18 -9.22
N PRO A 265 -1.96 -15.97 -10.27
CA PRO A 265 -3.01 -16.59 -11.08
C PRO A 265 -4.01 -17.48 -10.31
N ALA A 266 -3.62 -17.96 -9.13
CA ALA A 266 -4.48 -18.72 -8.22
C ALA A 266 -5.29 -17.85 -7.24
N THR A 267 -5.15 -16.52 -7.29
CA THR A 267 -5.90 -15.59 -6.46
C THR A 267 -7.17 -15.18 -7.19
N THR A 268 -8.31 -15.46 -6.55
CA THR A 268 -9.62 -15.02 -7.02
C THR A 268 -9.83 -13.55 -6.69
N GLN A 269 -10.21 -12.72 -7.66
CA GLN A 269 -10.45 -11.29 -7.52
C GLN A 269 -11.92 -10.93 -7.80
N CYS A 270 -12.60 -10.33 -6.82
CA CYS A 270 -14.04 -10.01 -6.88
C CYS A 270 -14.31 -8.53 -6.63
N MET A 271 -15.22 -7.94 -7.40
CA MET A 271 -15.71 -6.57 -7.24
C MET A 271 -17.22 -6.53 -6.97
N PHE A 272 -17.65 -5.70 -6.02
CA PHE A 272 -19.06 -5.56 -5.67
C PHE A 272 -19.45 -4.09 -5.66
N TRP A 273 -20.36 -3.72 -6.55
CA TRP A 273 -20.94 -2.39 -6.65
C TRP A 273 -22.26 -2.35 -5.88
N GLY A 274 -22.22 -1.71 -4.72
CA GLY A 274 -23.38 -1.48 -3.86
C GLY A 274 -23.61 0.00 -3.59
N PHE A 275 -24.56 0.30 -2.71
CA PHE A 275 -24.83 1.66 -2.26
C PHE A 275 -24.88 1.76 -0.74
N GLY A 276 -24.67 2.97 -0.21
CA GLY A 276 -24.69 3.22 1.23
C GLY A 276 -26.00 2.71 1.84
N SER A 277 -25.87 1.86 2.87
CA SER A 277 -26.94 1.21 3.64
C SER A 277 -27.66 0.00 3.00
N ASP A 278 -27.17 -0.54 1.88
CA ASP A 278 -27.78 -1.73 1.24
C ASP A 278 -27.35 -3.09 1.83
N GLY A 279 -26.36 -3.11 2.72
CA GLY A 279 -25.80 -4.32 3.33
C GLY A 279 -24.63 -4.95 2.57
N THR A 280 -24.26 -4.48 1.38
CA THR A 280 -23.20 -5.05 0.52
C THR A 280 -21.87 -5.13 1.23
N VAL A 281 -21.41 -4.04 1.85
CA VAL A 281 -20.14 -4.02 2.58
C VAL A 281 -20.18 -5.00 3.77
N GLY A 282 -21.29 -5.03 4.51
CA GLY A 282 -21.46 -5.93 5.66
C GLY A 282 -21.41 -7.40 5.25
N ALA A 283 -22.13 -7.76 4.18
CA ALA A 283 -22.12 -9.09 3.60
C ALA A 283 -20.71 -9.50 3.14
N ASN A 284 -19.99 -8.60 2.47
CA ASN A 284 -18.62 -8.85 2.02
C ASN A 284 -17.65 -9.06 3.19
N LYS A 285 -17.72 -8.24 4.25
CA LYS A 285 -16.92 -8.46 5.46
C LYS A 285 -17.21 -9.82 6.11
N ASN A 286 -18.48 -10.22 6.14
CA ASN A 286 -18.88 -11.51 6.66
C ASN A 286 -18.37 -12.66 5.78
N ALA A 287 -18.45 -12.53 4.45
CA ALA A 287 -17.91 -13.50 3.50
C ALA A 287 -16.39 -13.68 3.63
N ILE A 288 -15.64 -12.58 3.79
CA ILE A 288 -14.19 -12.64 4.08
C ILE A 288 -13.94 -13.50 5.31
N LYS A 289 -14.65 -13.23 6.41
CA LYS A 289 -14.48 -13.96 7.66
C LYS A 289 -14.81 -15.45 7.50
N ILE A 290 -15.95 -15.77 6.87
CA ILE A 290 -16.34 -17.16 6.63
C ILE A 290 -15.27 -17.90 5.83
N ILE A 291 -14.75 -17.30 4.75
CA ILE A 291 -13.73 -17.95 3.92
C ILE A 291 -12.41 -18.07 4.67
N ALA A 292 -11.96 -17.01 5.34
CA ALA A 292 -10.68 -16.99 6.05
C ALA A 292 -10.63 -17.94 7.26
N ASP A 293 -11.76 -18.11 7.96
CA ASP A 293 -11.88 -18.96 9.16
C ASP A 293 -12.08 -20.44 8.82
N ASN A 294 -12.68 -20.75 7.66
CA ASN A 294 -13.03 -22.13 7.27
C ASN A 294 -12.15 -22.69 6.13
N THR A 295 -11.13 -21.95 5.69
CA THR A 295 -10.17 -22.39 4.68
C THR A 295 -8.75 -21.92 5.00
N ASP A 296 -7.77 -22.54 4.36
CA ASP A 296 -6.36 -22.11 4.43
C ASP A 296 -6.05 -20.92 3.50
N LEU A 297 -7.05 -20.39 2.79
CA LEU A 297 -6.84 -19.25 1.91
C LEU A 297 -6.53 -17.99 2.72
N TYR A 298 -5.65 -17.18 2.15
CA TYR A 298 -5.50 -15.78 2.52
C TYR A 298 -6.68 -15.00 1.93
N ALA A 299 -7.17 -14.04 2.69
CA ALA A 299 -8.26 -13.18 2.29
C ALA A 299 -7.85 -11.71 2.47
N GLN A 300 -8.20 -10.89 1.49
CA GLN A 300 -8.03 -9.45 1.52
C GLN A 300 -9.36 -8.78 1.18
N GLY A 301 -9.69 -7.70 1.89
CA GLY A 301 -10.87 -6.88 1.61
C GLY A 301 -10.60 -5.40 1.75
N PHE A 302 -10.99 -4.63 0.74
CA PHE A 302 -10.97 -3.18 0.75
C PHE A 302 -12.28 -2.60 0.26
N PHE A 303 -12.70 -1.49 0.85
CA PHE A 303 -14.03 -0.92 0.62
C PHE A 303 -13.89 0.57 0.32
N LEU A 304 -14.26 0.96 -0.90
CA LEU A 304 -14.42 2.34 -1.29
C LEU A 304 -15.79 2.84 -0.85
N TYR A 305 -15.79 4.03 -0.24
CA TYR A 305 -17.00 4.73 0.16
C TYR A 305 -17.04 6.08 -0.52
N ASP A 306 -18.23 6.48 -0.93
CA ASP A 306 -18.54 7.84 -1.32
C ASP A 306 -18.53 8.79 -0.10
N ALA A 307 -18.33 10.09 -0.34
CA ALA A 307 -18.45 11.12 0.69
C ALA A 307 -19.91 11.31 1.15
N LEU A 308 -20.88 10.87 0.33
CA LEU A 308 -22.30 10.92 0.67
C LEU A 308 -22.64 9.93 1.79
N LYS A 309 -23.18 10.46 2.89
CA LYS A 309 -23.56 9.67 4.08
C LYS A 309 -24.67 8.64 3.81
N SER A 310 -25.55 8.88 2.83
CA SER A 310 -26.62 7.97 2.44
C SER A 310 -26.77 7.95 0.92
N GLY A 311 -27.05 6.75 0.37
CA GLY A 311 -27.26 6.55 -1.08
C GLY A 311 -26.01 6.69 -1.96
N GLY A 312 -24.86 7.05 -1.39
CA GLY A 312 -23.57 7.10 -2.08
C GLY A 312 -23.11 5.73 -2.57
N VAL A 313 -22.20 5.71 -3.54
CA VAL A 313 -21.71 4.45 -4.13
C VAL A 313 -20.69 3.80 -3.21
N THR A 314 -20.72 2.46 -3.17
CA THR A 314 -19.69 1.66 -2.51
C THR A 314 -19.14 0.63 -3.48
N VAL A 315 -17.82 0.46 -3.50
CA VAL A 315 -17.17 -0.57 -4.29
C VAL A 315 -16.28 -1.41 -3.37
N SER A 316 -16.65 -2.67 -3.20
CA SER A 316 -15.83 -3.64 -2.45
C SER A 316 -14.89 -4.36 -3.39
N HIS A 317 -13.62 -4.44 -3.02
CA HIS A 317 -12.59 -5.24 -3.67
C HIS A 317 -12.19 -6.38 -2.75
N LEU A 318 -12.43 -7.61 -3.17
CA LEU A 318 -12.06 -8.80 -2.41
C LEU A 318 -11.05 -9.63 -3.19
N ARG A 319 -10.07 -10.19 -2.49
CA ARG A 319 -9.14 -11.17 -3.05
C ARG A 319 -9.03 -12.38 -2.13
N PHE A 320 -8.99 -13.57 -2.71
CA PHE A 320 -8.84 -14.84 -1.98
C PHE A 320 -7.82 -15.72 -2.70
N GLY A 321 -6.81 -16.22 -2.00
CA GLY A 321 -5.75 -16.98 -2.66
C GLY A 321 -4.97 -17.90 -1.73
N PRO A 322 -4.27 -18.90 -2.27
CA PRO A 322 -3.48 -19.85 -1.47
C PRO A 322 -2.15 -19.25 -0.99
N LYS A 323 -1.77 -18.06 -1.46
CA LYS A 323 -0.56 -17.34 -1.05
C LYS A 323 -0.93 -16.02 -0.37
N PRO A 324 -0.04 -15.44 0.46
CA PRO A 324 -0.21 -14.08 0.98
C PRO A 324 -0.56 -13.09 -0.14
N ILE A 325 -1.46 -12.15 0.17
CA ILE A 325 -1.98 -11.17 -0.80
C ILE A 325 -1.43 -9.80 -0.42
N ASP A 326 -0.46 -9.33 -1.19
CA ASP A 326 0.24 -8.07 -0.98
C ASP A 326 -0.18 -7.00 -2.00
N SER A 327 -1.50 -6.93 -2.27
CA SER A 327 -2.07 -6.10 -3.33
C SER A 327 -2.86 -4.89 -2.78
N PRO A 328 -2.22 -3.87 -2.16
CA PRO A 328 -2.91 -2.72 -1.57
C PRO A 328 -3.31 -1.69 -2.65
N TYR A 329 -4.07 -2.14 -3.64
CA TYR A 329 -4.58 -1.36 -4.75
C TYR A 329 -5.94 -1.89 -5.17
N GLU A 330 -6.74 -1.02 -5.79
CA GLU A 330 -8.05 -1.39 -6.36
C GLU A 330 -7.87 -2.43 -7.47
N ILE A 331 -8.84 -3.34 -7.62
CA ILE A 331 -8.82 -4.31 -8.72
C ILE A 331 -9.07 -3.55 -10.03
N THR A 332 -8.00 -3.30 -10.79
CA THR A 332 -8.03 -2.62 -12.09
C THR A 332 -7.98 -3.59 -13.28
N SER A 333 -7.58 -4.84 -13.04
CA SER A 333 -7.50 -5.93 -14.01
C SER A 333 -7.69 -7.28 -13.31
N GLY A 334 -7.92 -8.35 -14.08
CA GLY A 334 -7.92 -9.72 -13.55
C GLY A 334 -9.18 -10.13 -12.78
N CYS A 335 -10.22 -9.31 -12.73
CA CYS A 335 -11.43 -9.59 -11.95
C CYS A 335 -12.24 -10.77 -12.53
N GLU A 336 -12.54 -11.77 -11.70
CA GLU A 336 -13.32 -12.98 -12.06
C GLU A 336 -14.80 -12.87 -11.76
N TYR A 337 -15.16 -12.02 -10.82
CA TYR A 337 -16.54 -11.88 -10.35
C TYR A 337 -16.86 -10.41 -10.13
N VAL A 338 -17.86 -9.90 -10.85
CA VAL A 338 -18.41 -8.57 -10.64
C VAL A 338 -19.87 -8.69 -10.25
N ALA A 339 -20.27 -8.11 -9.12
CA ALA A 339 -21.68 -7.97 -8.78
C ALA A 339 -22.10 -6.50 -8.80
N VAL A 340 -23.27 -6.22 -9.38
CA VAL A 340 -23.90 -4.90 -9.43
C VAL A 340 -25.24 -4.99 -8.71
N HIS A 341 -25.30 -4.51 -7.48
CA HIS A 341 -26.47 -4.67 -6.60
C HIS A 341 -27.55 -3.60 -6.83
N LYS A 342 -27.24 -2.57 -7.63
CA LYS A 342 -28.16 -1.49 -7.98
C LYS A 342 -28.24 -1.30 -9.50
N LYS A 343 -29.39 -1.63 -10.10
CA LYS A 343 -29.61 -1.60 -11.55
C LYS A 343 -29.32 -0.23 -12.19
N GLU A 344 -29.55 0.88 -11.49
CA GLU A 344 -29.35 2.22 -12.03
C GLU A 344 -27.89 2.45 -12.44
N TYR A 345 -26.93 1.77 -11.78
CA TYR A 345 -25.51 1.92 -12.04
C TYR A 345 -25.09 1.54 -13.46
N VAL A 346 -25.79 0.61 -14.11
CA VAL A 346 -25.48 0.25 -15.50
C VAL A 346 -25.73 1.40 -16.48
N ASN A 347 -26.58 2.36 -16.10
CA ASN A 347 -26.92 3.55 -16.89
C ASN A 347 -26.21 4.81 -16.39
N THR A 348 -25.90 4.90 -15.10
CA THR A 348 -25.23 6.06 -14.50
C THR A 348 -23.72 6.06 -14.72
N PHE A 349 -23.08 4.90 -14.59
CA PHE A 349 -21.62 4.79 -14.74
C PHE A 349 -21.26 4.25 -16.12
N ASP A 350 -20.12 4.69 -16.63
CA ASP A 350 -19.57 4.10 -17.83
C ASP A 350 -19.30 2.60 -17.58
N ALA A 351 -19.72 1.75 -18.53
CA ALA A 351 -19.52 0.31 -18.44
C ALA A 351 -18.05 -0.10 -18.23
N SER A 352 -17.08 0.71 -18.64
CA SER A 352 -15.65 0.46 -18.38
C SER A 352 -15.27 0.60 -16.91
N LEU A 353 -15.98 1.40 -16.12
CA LEU A 353 -15.74 1.46 -14.67
C LEU A 353 -16.20 0.16 -13.99
N ILE A 354 -17.32 -0.40 -14.44
CA ILE A 354 -17.92 -1.61 -13.83
C ILE A 354 -17.24 -2.89 -14.33
N LEU A 355 -17.06 -3.01 -15.65
CA LEU A 355 -16.61 -4.23 -16.34
C LEU A 355 -15.18 -4.13 -16.88
N GLY A 356 -14.49 -2.99 -16.71
CA GLY A 356 -13.15 -2.75 -17.25
C GLY A 356 -12.13 -3.73 -16.70
N ALA A 357 -12.17 -3.98 -15.39
CA ALA A 357 -11.26 -4.88 -14.70
C ALA A 357 -11.55 -6.37 -14.96
N SER A 358 -12.73 -6.72 -15.50
CA SER A 358 -13.11 -8.12 -15.73
C SER A 358 -12.22 -8.79 -16.77
N LYS A 359 -11.70 -9.99 -16.45
CA LYS A 359 -11.05 -10.84 -17.46
C LYS A 359 -12.09 -11.53 -18.35
N ALA A 360 -11.62 -12.15 -19.44
CA ALA A 360 -12.51 -12.87 -20.34
C ALA A 360 -13.15 -14.08 -19.62
N GLY A 361 -14.44 -14.31 -19.85
CA GLY A 361 -15.18 -15.41 -19.22
C GLY A 361 -15.62 -15.19 -17.78
N SER A 362 -15.34 -14.01 -17.20
CA SER A 362 -15.73 -13.66 -15.82
C SER A 362 -17.24 -13.66 -15.61
N ILE A 363 -17.65 -13.89 -14.36
CA ILE A 363 -19.04 -13.87 -13.93
C ILE A 363 -19.45 -12.42 -13.64
N VAL A 364 -20.61 -12.02 -14.16
CA VAL A 364 -21.24 -10.73 -13.85
C VAL A 364 -22.62 -11.01 -13.31
N VAL A 365 -22.92 -10.55 -12.09
CA VAL A 365 -24.24 -10.69 -11.47
C VAL A 365 -24.89 -9.33 -11.36
N LEU A 366 -26.05 -9.15 -11.97
CA LEU A 366 -26.82 -7.91 -11.94
C LEU A 366 -28.12 -8.11 -11.16
N ASN A 367 -28.31 -7.29 -10.12
CA ASN A 367 -29.61 -7.18 -9.45
C ASN A 367 -30.53 -6.26 -10.25
N ALA A 368 -31.46 -6.83 -10.99
CA ALA A 368 -32.45 -6.10 -11.78
C ALA A 368 -33.74 -6.92 -11.99
N PRO A 369 -34.90 -6.27 -12.17
CA PRO A 369 -36.15 -6.95 -12.47
C PRO A 369 -36.30 -7.36 -13.94
N TRP A 370 -35.25 -7.18 -14.77
CA TRP A 370 -35.26 -7.45 -16.21
C TRP A 370 -34.93 -8.92 -16.48
N LEU A 371 -35.95 -9.77 -16.38
CA LEU A 371 -35.77 -11.22 -16.44
C LEU A 371 -35.94 -11.80 -17.85
N SER A 372 -36.49 -11.01 -18.78
CA SER A 372 -36.59 -11.38 -20.20
C SER A 372 -35.48 -10.76 -21.05
N LEU A 373 -35.21 -11.38 -22.20
CA LEU A 373 -34.22 -10.86 -23.15
C LEU A 373 -34.62 -9.48 -23.68
N ASP A 374 -35.90 -9.28 -24.00
CA ASP A 374 -36.43 -8.00 -24.52
C ASP A 374 -36.23 -6.84 -23.52
N GLU A 375 -36.47 -7.10 -22.23
CA GLU A 375 -36.23 -6.11 -21.17
C GLU A 375 -34.72 -5.79 -21.05
N MET A 376 -33.86 -6.80 -21.06
CA MET A 376 -32.41 -6.60 -21.02
C MET A 376 -31.91 -5.84 -22.24
N GLU A 377 -32.43 -6.13 -23.44
CA GLU A 377 -32.08 -5.43 -24.67
C GLU A 377 -32.45 -3.96 -24.62
N THR A 378 -33.61 -3.66 -24.02
CA THR A 378 -34.14 -2.29 -23.85
C THR A 378 -33.37 -1.50 -22.80
N HIS A 379 -33.03 -2.13 -21.66
CA HIS A 379 -32.51 -1.42 -20.50
C HIS A 379 -30.98 -1.41 -20.35
N LEU A 380 -30.26 -2.37 -20.93
CA LEU A 380 -28.80 -2.40 -20.86
C LEU A 380 -28.18 -1.51 -21.96
N PRO A 381 -27.29 -0.56 -21.59
CA PRO A 381 -26.64 0.29 -22.59
C PRO A 381 -25.83 -0.49 -23.62
N PRO A 382 -25.73 0.02 -24.87
CA PRO A 382 -24.97 -0.63 -25.93
C PRO A 382 -23.51 -0.96 -25.56
N LYS A 383 -22.83 -0.06 -24.84
CA LYS A 383 -21.44 -0.28 -24.39
C LYS A 383 -21.33 -1.44 -23.40
N PHE A 384 -22.27 -1.55 -22.47
CA PHE A 384 -22.33 -2.66 -21.50
C PHE A 384 -22.54 -4.00 -22.23
N LYS A 385 -23.54 -4.07 -23.12
CA LYS A 385 -23.81 -5.26 -23.95
C LYS A 385 -22.59 -5.67 -24.78
N ARG A 386 -21.92 -4.70 -25.40
CA ARG A 386 -20.71 -4.93 -26.18
C ARG A 386 -19.57 -5.51 -25.33
N MET A 387 -19.30 -4.93 -24.16
CA MET A 387 -18.25 -5.44 -23.26
C MET A 387 -18.54 -6.86 -22.75
N VAL A 388 -19.81 -7.15 -22.44
CA VAL A 388 -20.25 -8.51 -22.06
C VAL A 388 -19.96 -9.50 -23.18
N ALA A 389 -20.28 -9.15 -24.43
CA ALA A 389 -20.04 -10.01 -25.59
C ALA A 389 -18.54 -10.16 -25.91
N ASP A 390 -17.80 -9.04 -26.02
CA ASP A 390 -16.39 -9.01 -26.42
C ASP A 390 -15.51 -9.80 -25.44
N LYS A 391 -15.76 -9.65 -24.14
CA LYS A 391 -15.06 -10.39 -23.08
C LYS A 391 -15.70 -11.75 -22.77
N ARG A 392 -16.76 -12.15 -23.48
CA ARG A 392 -17.50 -13.41 -23.24
C ARG A 392 -17.91 -13.58 -21.77
N LEU A 393 -18.37 -12.50 -21.14
CA LEU A 393 -18.76 -12.51 -19.73
C LEU A 393 -20.02 -13.34 -19.53
N LYS A 394 -20.09 -14.05 -18.41
CA LYS A 394 -21.26 -14.82 -18.01
C LYS A 394 -22.19 -13.92 -17.20
N LEU A 395 -23.14 -13.27 -17.88
CA LEU A 395 -24.11 -12.39 -17.25
C LEU A 395 -25.25 -13.20 -16.63
N TYR A 396 -25.42 -13.06 -15.31
CA TYR A 396 -26.54 -13.56 -14.53
C TYR A 396 -27.36 -12.39 -14.04
N VAL A 397 -28.69 -12.48 -14.13
CA VAL A 397 -29.62 -11.46 -13.65
C VAL A 397 -30.53 -12.06 -12.59
N ILE A 398 -30.73 -11.33 -11.50
CA ILE A 398 -31.61 -11.72 -10.40
C ILE A 398 -32.45 -10.53 -9.95
N ASP A 399 -33.74 -10.76 -9.70
CA ASP A 399 -34.60 -9.79 -9.01
C ASP A 399 -34.53 -10.05 -7.50
N ALA A 400 -33.45 -9.57 -6.86
CA ALA A 400 -33.21 -9.83 -5.44
C ALA A 400 -34.28 -9.14 -4.55
N ASN A 401 -34.85 -8.02 -5.01
CA ASN A 401 -35.92 -7.33 -4.30
C ASN A 401 -37.21 -8.16 -4.26
N ARG A 402 -37.57 -8.79 -5.39
CA ARG A 402 -38.72 -9.71 -5.43
C ARG A 402 -38.50 -10.92 -4.53
N VAL A 403 -37.30 -11.50 -4.55
CA VAL A 403 -36.95 -12.64 -3.68
C VAL A 403 -37.04 -12.24 -2.20
N ALA A 404 -36.42 -11.13 -1.81
CA ALA A 404 -36.47 -10.63 -0.43
C ALA A 404 -37.91 -10.43 0.07
N LYS A 405 -38.75 -9.78 -0.75
CA LYS A 405 -40.17 -9.55 -0.43
C LYS A 405 -40.96 -10.85 -0.28
N GLN A 406 -40.70 -11.85 -1.12
CA GLN A 406 -41.35 -13.16 -1.03
C GLN A 406 -40.91 -13.95 0.19
N SER A 407 -39.69 -13.72 0.68
CA SER A 407 -39.14 -14.35 1.88
C SER A 407 -39.41 -13.59 3.18
N GLY A 408 -40.04 -12.40 3.12
CA GLY A 408 -40.39 -11.61 4.30
C GLY A 408 -39.22 -10.84 4.94
N MET A 409 -38.18 -10.52 4.16
CA MET A 409 -37.05 -9.68 4.59
C MET A 409 -37.28 -8.19 4.38
#